data_AF-A0A7X7WKK4-F1
#
_entry.id   AF-A0A7X7WKK4-F1
#
_cell.length_a   1.000
_cell.length_b   1.000
_cell.length_c   1.000
_cell.angle_alpha   90.00
_cell.angle_beta   90.00
_cell.angle_gamma   90.00
#
_symmetry.space_group_name_H-M   'P 1'
#
loop_
_entity.id
_entity.type
_entity.pdbx_description
1 polymer ?
#
loop_
_entity_poly.entity_id
_entity_poly.type
_entity_poly.pdbx_seq_one_letter_code
_entity_poly.pdbx_strand_id
1 'polypeptide(L)'
;SIIEPVSPVTEGVSFTPTTEVANLGIANETYDVTFEIYDGSGVIHTETITGLTLDAGLVDTIEFTPYAITPAGAYTCTTYVALTGDINPANDKIGMALTVNSAGYEYMPGDANMEVAAWPPSVGAADVTRLISFFKGNVGACLFYNPSAPVTELWASADVNGNCEVRGSDATRLVTYLKGTPGTAPSTCEYYPAVTPIQANYPACTPVAPAKAIKNTPTGNTE
;
A
#
# COMPACT_ATOMS: atom_id res chain seq x y z
N SER A 1 -21.71 -9.06 -13.83
CA SER A 1 -20.40 -9.58 -13.36
C SER A 1 -19.64 -8.44 -12.70
N ILE A 2 -18.68 -8.70 -11.80
CA ILE A 2 -17.82 -7.61 -11.29
C ILE A 2 -16.66 -7.43 -12.27
N ILE A 3 -16.48 -6.20 -12.76
CA ILE A 3 -15.43 -5.80 -13.70
C ILE A 3 -14.21 -5.28 -12.93
N GLU A 4 -14.44 -4.38 -11.97
CA GLU A 4 -13.42 -3.86 -11.04
C GLU A 4 -13.92 -4.03 -9.60
N PRO A 5 -13.06 -4.44 -8.64
CA PRO A 5 -11.59 -4.54 -8.77
C PRO A 5 -11.11 -5.82 -9.48
N VAL A 6 -9.98 -5.72 -10.20
CA VAL A 6 -9.18 -6.89 -10.60
C VAL A 6 -8.19 -7.27 -9.49
N SER A 7 -8.25 -8.52 -9.03
CA SER A 7 -7.34 -9.01 -7.99
C SER A 7 -5.96 -9.41 -8.57
N PRO A 8 -4.83 -9.09 -7.91
CA PRO A 8 -4.74 -8.33 -6.66
C PRO A 8 -4.74 -6.81 -6.86
N VAL A 9 -5.14 -6.07 -5.83
CA VAL A 9 -4.97 -4.60 -5.73
C VAL A 9 -3.90 -4.24 -4.69
N THR A 10 -3.43 -3.00 -4.70
CA THR A 10 -2.45 -2.49 -3.73
C THR A 10 -3.17 -1.72 -2.63
N GLU A 11 -2.82 -1.95 -1.37
CA GLU A 11 -3.42 -1.23 -0.24
C GLU A 11 -3.25 0.29 -0.40
N GLY A 12 -4.28 1.05 -0.03
CA GLY A 12 -4.27 2.52 -0.13
C GLY A 12 -4.35 3.11 -1.55
N VAL A 13 -4.26 2.29 -2.61
CA VAL A 13 -4.52 2.75 -3.99
C VAL A 13 -6.02 2.64 -4.28
N SER A 14 -6.62 3.76 -4.67
CA SER A 14 -8.05 3.79 -5.01
C SER A 14 -8.32 3.14 -6.35
N PHE A 15 -9.40 2.36 -6.43
CA PHE A 15 -10.00 1.88 -7.67
C PHE A 15 -11.47 2.31 -7.73
N THR A 16 -12.07 2.29 -8.91
CA THR A 16 -13.50 2.54 -9.09
C THR A 16 -14.19 1.19 -9.20
N PRO A 17 -15.01 0.77 -8.23
CA PRO A 17 -15.77 -0.48 -8.38
C PRO A 17 -16.69 -0.37 -9.60
N THR A 18 -16.76 -1.44 -10.38
CA THR A 18 -17.55 -1.48 -11.60
C THR A 18 -18.20 -2.85 -11.76
N THR A 19 -19.49 -2.88 -12.05
CA THR A 19 -20.25 -4.11 -12.27
C THR A 19 -21.10 -4.03 -13.53
N GLU A 20 -21.24 -5.17 -14.20
CA GLU A 20 -22.15 -5.36 -15.33
C GLU A 20 -23.46 -5.98 -14.83
N VAL A 21 -24.59 -5.39 -15.19
CA VAL A 21 -25.93 -5.87 -14.88
C VAL A 21 -26.69 -6.10 -16.18
N ALA A 22 -27.42 -7.21 -16.28
CA ALA A 22 -28.19 -7.57 -17.46
C ALA A 22 -29.66 -7.79 -17.10
N ASN A 23 -30.57 -7.16 -17.83
CA ASN A 23 -32.00 -7.46 -17.73
C ASN A 23 -32.32 -8.61 -18.68
N LEU A 24 -32.44 -9.83 -18.14
CA LEU A 24 -32.75 -11.03 -18.92
C LEU A 24 -34.26 -11.25 -19.11
N GLY A 25 -35.09 -10.34 -18.59
CA GLY A 25 -36.53 -10.36 -18.72
C GLY A 25 -37.02 -9.89 -20.10
N ILE A 26 -38.35 -9.76 -20.20
CA ILE A 26 -39.04 -9.26 -21.40
C ILE A 26 -39.66 -7.87 -21.19
N ALA A 27 -39.57 -7.33 -19.98
CA ALA A 27 -40.06 -6.01 -19.60
C ALA A 27 -38.90 -5.09 -19.21
N ASN A 28 -39.12 -3.78 -19.28
CA ASN A 28 -38.21 -2.81 -18.68
C ASN A 28 -38.33 -2.89 -17.17
N GLU A 29 -37.20 -2.97 -16.48
CA GLU A 29 -37.13 -3.12 -15.03
C GLU A 29 -36.47 -1.91 -14.38
N THR A 30 -36.98 -1.52 -13.21
CA THR A 30 -36.36 -0.54 -12.33
C THR A 30 -35.83 -1.24 -11.09
N TYR A 31 -34.55 -1.07 -10.81
CA TYR A 31 -33.84 -1.82 -9.77
C TYR A 31 -32.77 -0.97 -9.08
N ASP A 32 -32.32 -1.47 -7.94
CA ASP A 32 -31.18 -0.94 -7.21
C ASP A 32 -30.01 -1.92 -7.33
N VAL A 33 -28.78 -1.39 -7.40
CA VAL A 33 -27.56 -2.21 -7.42
C VAL A 33 -26.70 -1.83 -6.23
N THR A 34 -26.33 -2.83 -5.44
CA THR A 34 -25.45 -2.67 -4.28
C THR A 34 -24.10 -3.31 -4.54
N PHE A 35 -23.03 -2.66 -4.09
CA PHE A 35 -21.68 -3.19 -4.02
C PHE A 35 -21.18 -3.19 -2.58
N GLU A 36 -20.55 -4.28 -2.14
CA GLU A 36 -20.04 -4.46 -0.79
C GLU A 36 -18.65 -5.07 -0.78
N ILE A 37 -17.82 -4.66 0.19
CA ILE A 37 -16.49 -5.21 0.45
C ILE A 37 -16.46 -5.77 1.87
N TYR A 38 -15.93 -6.98 2.03
CA TYR A 38 -15.85 -7.72 3.28
C TYR A 38 -14.40 -8.05 3.65
N ASP A 39 -14.03 -7.90 4.92
CA ASP A 39 -12.71 -8.24 5.47
C ASP A 39 -12.68 -9.60 6.20
N GLY A 40 -13.76 -10.37 6.11
CA GLY A 40 -13.96 -11.63 6.82
C GLY A 40 -14.59 -11.48 8.22
N SER A 41 -14.57 -10.29 8.81
CA SER A 41 -15.28 -9.96 10.05
C SER A 41 -16.65 -9.32 9.80
N GLY A 42 -16.81 -8.64 8.66
CA GLY A 42 -18.06 -8.03 8.22
C GLY A 42 -17.91 -7.17 6.99
N VAL A 43 -18.93 -6.36 6.70
CA VAL A 43 -18.91 -5.36 5.62
C VAL A 43 -18.11 -4.14 6.08
N ILE A 44 -17.08 -3.77 5.32
CA ILE A 44 -16.26 -2.58 5.56
C ILE A 44 -16.60 -1.41 4.62
N HIS A 45 -17.27 -1.71 3.51
CA HIS A 45 -17.75 -0.72 2.55
C HIS A 45 -19.04 -1.23 1.90
N THR A 46 -20.00 -0.33 1.74
CA THR A 46 -21.28 -0.59 1.05
C THR A 46 -21.72 0.67 0.32
N GLU A 47 -22.14 0.52 -0.92
CA GLU A 47 -22.73 1.59 -1.72
C GLU A 47 -23.88 1.03 -2.56
N THR A 48 -24.99 1.77 -2.62
CA THR A 48 -26.16 1.40 -3.42
C THR A 48 -26.51 2.53 -4.37
N ILE A 49 -26.60 2.21 -5.66
CA ILE A 49 -27.15 3.10 -6.68
C ILE A 49 -28.61 2.71 -6.89
N THR A 50 -29.52 3.66 -6.68
CA THR A 50 -30.97 3.41 -6.66
C THR A 50 -31.68 3.91 -7.91
N GLY A 51 -32.77 3.23 -8.29
CA GLY A 51 -33.68 3.70 -9.34
C GLY A 51 -33.08 3.64 -10.74
N LEU A 52 -32.21 2.67 -10.99
CA LEU A 52 -31.66 2.38 -12.31
C LEU A 52 -32.73 1.71 -13.17
N THR A 53 -32.76 2.04 -14.46
CA THR A 53 -33.72 1.47 -15.42
C THR A 53 -33.01 0.82 -16.58
N LEU A 54 -33.36 -0.42 -16.92
CA LEU A 54 -32.78 -1.13 -18.05
C LEU A 54 -33.86 -1.81 -18.88
N ASP A 55 -33.87 -1.53 -20.18
CA ASP A 55 -34.78 -2.19 -21.11
C ASP A 55 -34.49 -3.70 -21.20
N ALA A 56 -35.52 -4.46 -21.54
CA ALA A 56 -35.47 -5.90 -21.69
C ALA A 56 -34.36 -6.35 -22.65
N GLY A 57 -33.57 -7.34 -22.23
CA GLY A 57 -32.50 -7.94 -23.01
C GLY A 57 -31.22 -7.11 -23.11
N LEU A 58 -31.16 -5.93 -22.46
CA LEU A 58 -29.97 -5.08 -22.46
C LEU A 58 -29.04 -5.38 -21.29
N VAL A 59 -27.82 -4.85 -21.42
CA VAL A 59 -26.75 -4.91 -20.44
C VAL A 59 -26.29 -3.49 -20.16
N ASP A 60 -26.04 -3.18 -18.89
CA ASP A 60 -25.52 -1.91 -18.44
C ASP A 60 -24.29 -2.11 -17.55
N THR A 61 -23.45 -1.08 -17.48
CA THR A 61 -22.25 -1.04 -16.64
C THR A 61 -22.40 0.06 -15.60
N ILE A 62 -22.38 -0.32 -14.34
CA ILE A 62 -22.58 0.58 -13.21
C ILE A 62 -21.23 0.86 -12.55
N GLU A 63 -20.90 2.14 -12.43
CA GLU A 63 -19.73 2.64 -11.70
C GLU A 63 -20.14 3.17 -10.32
N PHE A 64 -19.33 2.86 -9.32
CA PHE A 64 -19.49 3.32 -7.93
C PHE A 64 -18.47 4.40 -7.57
N THR A 65 -18.56 4.94 -6.37
CA THR A 65 -17.58 5.93 -5.88
C THR A 65 -16.20 5.27 -5.71
N PRO A 66 -15.09 5.91 -6.12
CA PRO A 66 -13.75 5.37 -5.92
C PRO A 66 -13.45 5.03 -4.46
N TYR A 67 -12.84 3.88 -4.22
CA TYR A 67 -12.54 3.36 -2.89
C TYR A 67 -11.13 2.77 -2.81
N ALA A 68 -10.47 2.92 -1.66
CA ALA A 68 -9.16 2.35 -1.37
C ALA A 68 -9.26 1.45 -0.14
N ILE A 69 -8.72 0.23 -0.23
CA ILE A 69 -8.76 -0.74 0.88
C ILE A 69 -7.47 -0.63 1.70
N THR A 70 -7.63 -0.64 3.03
CA THR A 70 -6.55 -0.78 4.02
C THR A 70 -7.08 -1.55 5.23
N PRO A 71 -6.28 -2.41 5.88
CA PRO A 71 -4.90 -2.80 5.53
C PRO A 71 -4.83 -3.81 4.36
N ALA A 72 -3.63 -4.23 3.98
CA ALA A 72 -3.43 -5.41 3.15
C ALA A 72 -4.03 -6.68 3.79
N GLY A 73 -4.49 -7.62 2.95
CA GLY A 73 -5.14 -8.83 3.41
C GLY A 73 -6.02 -9.51 2.37
N ALA A 74 -6.82 -10.46 2.84
CA ALA A 74 -7.82 -11.16 2.02
C ALA A 74 -9.20 -10.54 2.25
N TYR A 75 -9.88 -10.23 1.15
CA TYR A 75 -11.18 -9.58 1.12
C TYR A 75 -12.13 -10.36 0.22
N THR A 76 -13.43 -10.06 0.33
CA THR A 76 -14.44 -10.52 -0.63
C THR A 76 -15.23 -9.32 -1.12
N CYS A 77 -15.37 -9.16 -2.43
CA CYS A 77 -16.28 -8.19 -3.03
C CYS A 77 -17.55 -8.90 -3.42
N THR A 78 -18.69 -8.26 -3.20
CA THR A 78 -20.01 -8.76 -3.58
C THR A 78 -20.76 -7.65 -4.26
N THR A 79 -21.49 -7.99 -5.32
CA THR A 79 -22.51 -7.10 -5.87
C THR A 79 -23.81 -7.87 -5.99
N TYR A 80 -24.91 -7.18 -5.74
CA TYR A 80 -26.22 -7.75 -5.96
C TYR A 80 -27.23 -6.71 -6.42
N VAL A 81 -28.25 -7.20 -7.13
CA VAL A 81 -29.38 -6.42 -7.61
C VAL A 81 -30.57 -6.67 -6.68
N ALA A 82 -31.33 -5.63 -6.39
CA ALA A 82 -32.62 -5.75 -5.71
C ALA A 82 -33.74 -5.37 -6.69
N LEU A 83 -34.46 -6.39 -7.18
CA LEU A 83 -35.65 -6.22 -8.02
C LEU A 83 -36.88 -6.78 -7.28
N THR A 84 -37.89 -5.95 -7.09
CA THR A 84 -39.14 -6.39 -6.43
C THR A 84 -39.92 -7.31 -7.36
N GLY A 85 -40.19 -8.53 -6.92
CA GLY A 85 -40.94 -9.51 -7.71
C GLY A 85 -40.06 -10.32 -8.67
N ASP A 86 -38.74 -10.30 -8.50
CA ASP A 86 -37.84 -11.18 -9.25
C ASP A 86 -38.24 -12.65 -9.05
N ILE A 87 -38.37 -13.34 -10.17
CA ILE A 87 -38.78 -14.75 -10.23
C ILE A 87 -37.59 -15.66 -9.90
N ASN A 88 -36.36 -15.20 -10.09
CA ASN A 88 -35.15 -15.98 -9.84
C ASN A 88 -34.11 -15.25 -8.97
N PRO A 89 -34.37 -14.95 -7.69
CA PRO A 89 -33.43 -14.19 -6.84
C PRO A 89 -32.03 -14.80 -6.65
N ALA A 90 -31.83 -16.06 -7.07
CA ALA A 90 -30.56 -16.77 -6.93
C ALA A 90 -29.47 -16.27 -7.90
N ASN A 91 -29.83 -15.61 -9.01
CA ASN A 91 -28.85 -15.05 -9.95
C ASN A 91 -28.56 -13.56 -9.72
N ASP A 92 -29.18 -12.95 -8.72
CA ASP A 92 -29.04 -11.51 -8.42
C ASP A 92 -27.78 -11.18 -7.65
N LYS A 93 -26.96 -12.18 -7.27
CA LYS A 93 -25.78 -11.99 -6.42
C LYS A 93 -24.57 -12.67 -7.01
N ILE A 94 -23.46 -11.93 -7.11
CA ILE A 94 -22.15 -12.48 -7.43
C ILE A 94 -21.11 -11.95 -6.44
N GLY A 95 -20.13 -12.78 -6.12
CA GLY A 95 -18.99 -12.39 -5.30
C GLY A 95 -17.68 -12.87 -5.89
N MET A 96 -16.60 -12.20 -5.51
CA MET A 96 -15.23 -12.58 -5.85
C MET A 96 -14.31 -12.44 -4.64
N ALA A 97 -13.30 -13.31 -4.56
CA ALA A 97 -12.19 -13.11 -3.64
C ALA A 97 -11.27 -12.00 -4.17
N LEU A 98 -10.81 -11.14 -3.27
CA LEU A 98 -9.89 -10.05 -3.57
C LEU A 98 -8.68 -10.16 -2.66
N THR A 99 -7.49 -10.17 -3.25
CA THR A 99 -6.23 -10.04 -2.50
C THR A 99 -5.76 -8.60 -2.54
N VAL A 100 -5.55 -7.99 -1.37
CA VAL A 100 -4.94 -6.67 -1.23
C VAL A 100 -3.50 -6.87 -0.78
N ASN A 101 -2.56 -6.54 -1.64
CA ASN A 101 -1.14 -6.59 -1.32
C ASN A 101 -0.73 -5.35 -0.51
N SER A 102 0.23 -5.52 0.39
CA SER A 102 0.84 -4.37 1.04
C SER A 102 1.50 -3.47 0.01
N ALA A 103 1.45 -2.16 0.26
CA ALA A 103 2.13 -1.16 -0.53
C ALA A 103 3.63 -1.40 -0.35
N GLY A 104 4.21 -2.13 -1.29
CA GLY A 104 5.63 -2.33 -1.35
C GLY A 104 6.36 -1.07 -1.80
N TYR A 105 7.54 -0.83 -1.24
CA TYR A 105 8.38 0.32 -1.56
C TYR A 105 9.62 -0.13 -2.32
N GLU A 106 9.93 0.55 -3.42
CA GLU A 106 11.14 0.27 -4.19
C GLU A 106 12.35 0.94 -3.54
N TYR A 107 13.08 0.15 -2.76
CA TYR A 107 14.36 0.52 -2.17
C TYR A 107 15.17 -0.73 -1.84
N MET A 108 16.50 -0.57 -1.66
CA MET A 108 17.36 -1.62 -1.15
C MET A 108 17.69 -1.36 0.32
N PRO A 109 17.36 -2.27 1.25
CA PRO A 109 17.76 -2.13 2.65
C PRO A 109 19.28 -2.00 2.78
N GLY A 110 19.74 -0.98 3.51
CA GLY A 110 21.16 -0.69 3.69
C GLY A 110 21.77 0.26 2.65
N ASP A 111 21.12 0.47 1.51
CA ASP A 111 21.51 1.50 0.54
C ASP A 111 20.92 2.84 1.00
N ALA A 112 21.43 3.34 2.12
CA ALA A 112 20.94 4.58 2.74
C ALA A 112 21.05 5.75 1.76
N ASN A 113 22.11 5.79 0.96
CA ASN A 113 22.32 6.84 0.00
C ASN A 113 21.48 6.68 -1.29
N MET A 114 20.85 5.50 -1.46
CA MET A 114 20.01 5.09 -2.59
C MET A 114 20.64 5.49 -3.92
N GLU A 115 21.95 5.24 -4.03
CA GLU A 115 22.91 5.83 -4.96
C GLU A 115 22.26 6.72 -6.01
N VAL A 116 22.44 8.05 -5.85
CA VAL A 116 22.09 9.03 -6.87
C VAL A 116 22.82 8.64 -8.17
N ALA A 117 22.16 7.82 -9.01
CA ALA A 117 22.53 7.33 -10.33
C ALA A 117 23.41 6.04 -10.50
N ALA A 118 23.67 5.22 -9.49
CA ALA A 118 24.34 3.92 -9.73
C ALA A 118 23.35 2.73 -9.70
N TRP A 119 23.42 1.90 -10.74
CA TRP A 119 22.53 0.76 -10.96
C TRP A 119 23.38 -0.48 -11.29
N PRO A 120 23.10 -1.66 -10.70
CA PRO A 120 22.06 -1.93 -9.70
C PRO A 120 22.36 -1.28 -8.34
N PRO A 121 21.35 -1.02 -7.49
CA PRO A 121 21.56 -0.52 -6.14
C PRO A 121 22.43 -1.49 -5.37
N SER A 122 23.29 -0.95 -4.51
CA SER A 122 24.25 -1.74 -3.77
C SER A 122 24.52 -1.13 -2.40
N VAL A 123 24.82 -1.99 -1.42
CA VAL A 123 25.16 -1.56 -0.06
C VAL A 123 26.68 -1.40 0.04
N GLY A 124 27.15 -0.18 0.30
CA GLY A 124 28.56 0.18 0.33
C GLY A 124 28.94 1.16 1.45
N ALA A 125 30.23 1.52 1.50
CA ALA A 125 30.75 2.44 2.52
C ALA A 125 30.20 3.88 2.38
N ALA A 126 29.72 4.25 1.19
CA ALA A 126 29.04 5.51 0.94
C ALA A 126 27.75 5.63 1.77
N ASP A 127 27.03 4.52 2.00
CA ASP A 127 25.81 4.49 2.81
C ASP A 127 26.07 4.80 4.27
N VAL A 128 27.14 4.23 4.82
CA VAL A 128 27.59 4.55 6.18
C VAL A 128 27.89 6.05 6.26
N THR A 129 28.62 6.59 5.28
CA THR A 129 29.00 8.01 5.26
C THR A 129 27.76 8.92 5.16
N ARG A 130 26.78 8.53 4.35
CA ARG A 130 25.50 9.23 4.21
C ARG A 130 24.71 9.24 5.52
N LEU A 131 24.56 8.08 6.15
CA LEU A 131 23.80 7.92 7.38
C LEU A 131 24.44 8.71 8.55
N ILE A 132 25.78 8.68 8.65
CA ILE A 132 26.50 9.52 9.62
C ILE A 132 26.32 11.02 9.32
N SER A 133 26.33 11.41 8.04
CA SER A 133 26.09 12.80 7.65
C SER A 133 24.68 13.27 7.99
N PHE A 134 23.68 12.37 7.91
CA PHE A 134 22.31 12.64 8.33
C PHE A 134 22.23 12.89 9.84
N PHE A 135 22.84 12.03 10.67
CA PHE A 135 22.85 12.24 12.11
C PHE A 135 23.59 13.52 12.54
N LYS A 136 24.54 13.99 11.72
CA LYS A 136 25.21 15.29 11.90
C LYS A 136 24.36 16.48 11.45
N GLY A 137 23.21 16.26 10.81
CA GLY A 137 22.34 17.30 10.25
C GLY A 137 22.85 17.92 8.95
N ASN A 138 23.82 17.28 8.28
CA ASN A 138 24.43 17.80 7.05
C ASN A 138 23.61 17.46 5.81
N VAL A 139 22.77 16.43 5.88
CA VAL A 139 21.95 15.95 4.76
C VAL A 139 20.56 15.55 5.24
N GLY A 140 19.56 15.68 4.37
CA GLY A 140 18.19 15.24 4.63
C GLY A 140 17.98 13.74 4.44
N ALA A 141 16.90 13.23 5.04
CA ALA A 141 16.42 11.86 4.88
C ALA A 141 15.65 11.70 3.54
N CYS A 142 15.63 10.47 3.03
CA CYS A 142 14.84 10.07 1.87
C CYS A 142 13.60 9.34 2.39
N LEU A 143 12.55 10.08 2.71
CA LEU A 143 11.39 9.55 3.42
C LEU A 143 10.40 8.90 2.46
N PHE A 144 9.89 7.73 2.84
CA PHE A 144 8.71 7.10 2.26
C PHE A 144 7.49 7.44 3.11
N TYR A 145 6.37 7.73 2.45
CA TYR A 145 5.09 7.98 3.13
C TYR A 145 4.23 6.71 3.17
N ASN A 146 3.82 6.30 4.37
CA ASN A 146 2.83 5.26 4.60
C ASN A 146 1.78 5.76 5.61
N PRO A 147 0.55 6.12 5.20
CA PRO A 147 -0.47 6.60 6.12
C PRO A 147 -0.96 5.52 7.11
N SER A 148 -0.73 4.24 6.82
CA SER A 148 -1.12 3.11 7.67
C SER A 148 -0.07 2.77 8.74
N ALA A 149 1.14 3.36 8.66
CA ALA A 149 2.24 3.06 9.58
C ALA A 149 2.17 3.91 10.87
N PRO A 150 2.62 3.39 12.03
CA PRO A 150 2.75 4.18 13.26
C PRO A 150 3.69 5.38 13.08
N VAL A 151 4.75 5.20 12.28
CA VAL A 151 5.61 6.27 11.78
C VAL A 151 5.28 6.44 10.31
N THR A 152 4.52 7.49 9.97
CA THR A 152 3.98 7.67 8.63
C THR A 152 5.02 8.12 7.60
N GLU A 153 6.17 8.61 8.04
CA GLU A 153 7.32 8.97 7.20
C GLU A 153 8.60 8.30 7.71
N LEU A 154 9.20 7.41 6.92
CA LEU A 154 10.42 6.68 7.31
C LEU A 154 11.46 6.66 6.20
N TRP A 155 12.73 6.83 6.56
CA TRP A 155 13.86 6.57 5.65
C TRP A 155 14.18 5.08 5.63
N ALA A 156 13.32 4.30 4.98
CA ALA A 156 13.30 2.84 5.09
C ALA A 156 14.62 2.18 4.67
N SER A 157 15.34 2.71 3.66
CA SER A 157 16.64 2.15 3.25
C SER A 157 17.74 2.32 4.30
N ALA A 158 17.60 3.26 5.23
CA ALA A 158 18.54 3.51 6.31
C ALA A 158 18.18 2.80 7.63
N ASP A 159 16.98 2.24 7.76
CA ASP A 159 16.63 1.33 8.85
C ASP A 159 17.19 -0.06 8.54
N VAL A 160 18.50 -0.20 8.75
CA VAL A 160 19.22 -1.41 8.39
C VAL A 160 18.74 -2.58 9.22
N ASN A 161 18.29 -2.35 10.45
CA ASN A 161 17.93 -3.42 11.38
C ASN A 161 16.44 -3.84 11.29
N GLY A 162 15.60 -3.05 10.63
CA GLY A 162 14.20 -3.35 10.34
C GLY A 162 13.26 -3.10 11.52
N ASN A 163 13.66 -2.30 12.50
CA ASN A 163 12.84 -1.97 13.68
C ASN A 163 11.95 -0.74 13.49
N CYS A 164 11.81 -0.26 12.25
CA CYS A 164 11.03 0.90 11.87
C CYS A 164 11.53 2.22 12.47
N GLU A 165 12.83 2.30 12.78
CA GLU A 165 13.48 3.49 13.32
C GLU A 165 14.89 3.66 12.76
N VAL A 166 15.29 4.90 12.47
CA VAL A 166 16.67 5.19 12.02
C VAL A 166 17.48 5.79 13.17
N ARG A 167 18.42 5.01 13.71
CA ARG A 167 19.25 5.36 14.87
C ARG A 167 20.74 5.07 14.63
N GLY A 168 21.60 5.48 15.57
CA GLY A 168 23.04 5.20 15.48
C GLY A 168 23.39 3.69 15.45
N SER A 169 22.48 2.83 15.92
CA SER A 169 22.58 1.38 15.78
C SER A 169 22.59 0.92 14.33
N ASP A 170 21.86 1.60 13.44
CA ASP A 170 21.80 1.26 12.00
C ASP A 170 23.13 1.51 11.32
N ALA A 171 23.78 2.63 11.63
CA ALA A 171 25.13 2.91 11.15
C ALA A 171 26.13 1.85 11.65
N THR A 172 25.99 1.43 12.91
CA THR A 172 26.84 0.38 13.48
C THR A 172 26.61 -0.96 12.79
N ARG A 173 25.34 -1.34 12.56
CA ARG A 173 24.95 -2.57 11.88
C ARG A 173 25.44 -2.61 10.45
N LEU A 174 25.35 -1.50 9.73
CA LEU A 174 25.83 -1.36 8.36
C LEU A 174 27.35 -1.54 8.27
N VAL A 175 28.11 -0.96 9.21
CA VAL A 175 29.56 -1.19 9.31
C VAL A 175 29.87 -2.67 9.59
N THR A 176 29.12 -3.33 10.48
CA THR A 176 29.33 -4.76 10.76
C THR A 176 29.01 -5.66 9.56
N TYR A 177 28.00 -5.30 8.79
CA TYR A 177 27.64 -5.96 7.53
C TYR A 177 28.73 -5.83 6.49
N LEU A 178 29.24 -4.62 6.26
CA LEU A 178 30.33 -4.39 5.31
C LEU A 178 31.64 -5.08 5.71
N LYS A 179 31.83 -5.37 7.01
CA LYS A 179 32.94 -6.19 7.51
C LYS A 179 32.73 -7.70 7.31
N GLY A 180 31.58 -8.13 6.78
CA GLY A 180 31.26 -9.54 6.56
C GLY A 180 30.82 -10.29 7.82
N THR A 181 30.32 -9.58 8.84
CA THR A 181 29.87 -10.24 10.08
C THR A 181 28.59 -11.04 9.82
N PRO A 182 28.53 -12.35 10.11
CA PRO A 182 27.32 -13.15 9.90
C PRO A 182 26.11 -12.60 10.67
N GLY A 183 24.91 -12.71 10.07
CA GLY A 183 23.65 -12.28 10.71
C GLY A 183 23.38 -10.77 10.70
N THR A 184 24.23 -9.98 10.04
CA THR A 184 24.10 -8.51 9.98
C THR A 184 23.54 -7.99 8.65
N ALA A 185 23.07 -8.89 7.78
CA ALA A 185 22.44 -8.52 6.52
C ALA A 185 21.29 -7.50 6.75
N PRO A 186 21.25 -6.39 5.99
CA PRO A 186 20.17 -5.41 6.08
C PRO A 186 18.77 -6.07 5.99
N SER A 187 17.83 -5.54 6.77
CA SER A 187 16.44 -6.01 6.84
C SER A 187 15.48 -4.85 6.57
N THR A 188 14.21 -5.15 6.34
CA THR A 188 13.14 -4.17 6.10
C THR A 188 12.28 -3.99 7.35
N CYS A 189 11.72 -2.79 7.54
CA CYS A 189 10.60 -2.55 8.45
C CYS A 189 9.32 -3.19 7.91
N GLU A 190 8.46 -3.74 8.79
CA GLU A 190 7.20 -4.39 8.41
C GLU A 190 6.21 -3.45 7.70
N TYR A 191 6.21 -2.16 8.06
CA TYR A 191 5.34 -1.15 7.43
C TYR A 191 5.91 -0.57 6.14
N TYR A 192 7.16 -0.89 5.80
CA TYR A 192 7.81 -0.43 4.58
C TYR A 192 8.47 -1.61 3.89
N PRO A 193 7.72 -2.64 3.45
CA PRO A 193 8.33 -3.81 2.82
C PRO A 193 9.01 -3.42 1.51
N ALA A 194 10.27 -3.83 1.34
CA ALA A 194 10.99 -3.62 0.09
C ALA A 194 10.47 -4.57 -1.00
N VAL A 195 10.30 -4.07 -2.23
CA VAL A 195 9.93 -4.91 -3.39
C VAL A 195 11.10 -5.18 -4.32
N THR A 196 11.01 -6.30 -5.03
CA THR A 196 11.95 -6.69 -6.09
C THR A 196 11.17 -7.10 -7.35
N PRO A 197 11.68 -6.79 -8.55
CA PRO A 197 12.90 -6.02 -8.82
C PRO A 197 12.71 -4.53 -8.48
N ILE A 198 13.74 -3.89 -7.92
CA ILE A 198 13.81 -2.44 -7.88
C ILE A 198 13.94 -1.97 -9.34
N GLN A 199 13.32 -0.88 -9.75
CA GLN A 199 13.50 -0.34 -11.09
C GLN A 199 14.62 0.72 -11.13
N ALA A 200 15.30 0.86 -12.28
CA ALA A 200 16.43 1.77 -12.45
C ALA A 200 16.09 3.27 -12.33
N ASN A 201 14.81 3.60 -12.40
CA ASN A 201 14.25 4.95 -12.28
C ASN A 201 13.66 5.22 -10.88
N TYR A 202 13.74 4.26 -9.95
CA TYR A 202 13.05 4.35 -8.67
C TYR A 202 13.92 4.89 -7.54
N PRO A 203 13.27 5.63 -6.64
CA PRO A 203 13.55 7.06 -6.57
C PRO A 203 15.03 7.30 -6.24
N ALA A 204 15.78 7.85 -7.19
CA ALA A 204 17.05 8.49 -6.87
C ALA A 204 16.74 9.59 -5.87
N CYS A 205 17.21 9.47 -4.63
CA CYS A 205 16.85 10.41 -3.58
C CYS A 205 17.25 11.83 -3.96
N THR A 206 16.28 12.71 -4.19
CA THR A 206 16.50 14.16 -4.12
C THR A 206 16.37 14.56 -2.66
N PRO A 207 17.47 14.90 -1.96
CA PRO A 207 17.38 15.25 -0.55
C PRO A 207 16.42 16.43 -0.37
N VAL A 208 15.35 16.22 0.40
CA VAL A 208 14.59 17.32 0.98
C VAL A 208 15.53 18.11 1.90
N ALA A 209 15.43 19.45 1.86
CA ALA A 209 16.22 20.34 2.70
C ALA A 209 16.22 19.84 4.16
N PRO A 210 17.33 19.98 4.91
CA PRO A 210 17.53 19.27 6.17
C PRO A 210 16.36 19.50 7.13
N ALA A 211 15.55 18.47 7.34
CA ALA A 211 14.60 18.44 8.44
C ALA A 211 15.42 18.56 9.71
N LYS A 212 15.07 19.55 10.53
CA LYS A 212 15.69 19.79 11.83
C LYS A 212 15.58 18.50 12.64
N ALA A 213 16.69 17.79 12.82
CA ALA A 213 16.71 16.50 13.51
C ALA A 213 15.92 16.59 14.81
N ILE A 214 14.88 15.77 14.94
CA ILE A 214 14.16 15.61 16.20
C ILE A 214 15.18 15.00 17.15
N LYS A 215 15.75 15.84 18.03
CA LYS A 215 16.51 15.35 19.17
C LYS A 215 15.52 14.56 20.02
N ASN A 216 15.62 13.22 19.99
CA ASN A 216 15.14 12.40 21.10
C ASN A 216 15.99 12.80 22.30
N THR A 217 15.53 13.83 23.00
CA THR A 217 16.08 14.24 24.28
C THR A 217 15.59 13.17 25.27
N PRO A 218 16.48 12.41 25.93
CA PRO A 218 16.03 11.48 26.96
C PRO A 218 15.27 12.28 28.02
N THR A 219 14.02 11.91 28.27
CA THR A 219 13.25 12.46 29.39
C THR A 219 13.90 12.04 30.70
N GLY A 220 14.50 13.02 31.38
CA GLY A 220 14.61 13.09 32.84
C GLY A 220 15.48 12.04 33.53
N ASN A 221 16.72 12.40 33.83
CA ASN A 221 17.36 11.98 35.07
C ASN A 221 17.63 13.24 35.89
N THR A 222 16.72 13.55 36.82
CA THR A 222 17.02 14.43 37.95
C THR A 222 17.72 13.58 39.02
N GLU A 223 19.01 13.82 39.22
CA GLU A 223 19.65 13.70 40.54
C GLU A 223 19.89 15.12 41.07
#